data_AF-A0A916VGJ4-F1
#
_entry.id   AF-A0A916VGJ4-F1
#
_cell.length_a   1.000
_cell.length_b   1.000
_cell.length_c   1.000
_cell.angle_alpha   90.00
_cell.angle_beta   90.00
_cell.angle_gamma   90.00
#
_symmetry.space_group_name_H-M   'P 1'
#
loop_
_entity.id
_entity.type
_entity.pdbx_description
1 polymer ?
#
loop_
_entity_poly.entity_id
_entity_poly.type
_entity_poly.pdbx_seq_one_letter_code
_entity_poly.pdbx_strand_id
1 'polypeptide(L)'
;MIRVEAEHTVKRDDTTSLRYVMRTDGKSGFVFINHYQRRAILADLHGVVIDTGTVTFPAIDVCGDISFFMPFHMDLSGQQLKYATAQPLCKQDDVYLFVQIPGIPAEYGLADGRVFRPKAGLDSMLRIDDITIVTLTWEQALYLRRLDGKLYLSEGCDLYTADGTLRSVQDGEYRYWLWNGERFMEGTIQQPYTAPSVSFEPVDQPPFQPRYIDHLHLGGKRKITWQKINVQGSQGFIEIDDLGDAAQIYADGELAADSFYYGDVWRVPAQLLDGKECYLAVSELRDDFYREF
;
A
#
# COMPACT_ATOMS: atom_id res chain seq x y z
N MET A 1 27.49 1.72 3.50
CA MET A 1 26.96 1.75 4.89
C MET A 1 27.14 0.38 5.51
N ILE A 2 27.61 0.33 6.75
CA ILE A 2 27.69 -0.87 7.59
C ILE A 2 26.38 -1.07 8.38
N ARG A 3 26.13 -2.31 8.82
CA ARG A 3 25.05 -2.65 9.75
C ARG A 3 25.58 -2.58 11.18
N VAL A 4 24.83 -1.93 12.06
CA VAL A 4 25.06 -1.94 13.50
C VAL A 4 23.84 -2.59 14.15
N GLU A 5 24.06 -3.70 14.86
CA GLU A 5 23.00 -4.43 15.55
C GLU A 5 22.44 -3.62 16.71
N ALA A 6 21.19 -3.91 17.10
CA ALA A 6 20.65 -3.41 18.35
C ALA A 6 21.52 -3.85 19.54
N GLU A 7 21.59 -2.99 20.56
CA GLU A 7 22.31 -3.29 21.80
C GLU A 7 21.73 -4.53 22.50
N HIS A 8 20.43 -4.75 22.34
CA HIS A 8 19.72 -5.89 22.89
C HIS A 8 19.18 -6.78 21.77
N THR A 9 19.57 -8.05 21.80
CA THR A 9 18.99 -9.06 20.90
C THR A 9 17.62 -9.48 21.44
N VAL A 10 16.58 -9.27 20.63
CA VAL A 10 15.20 -9.62 20.96
C VAL A 10 14.90 -11.06 20.50
N LYS A 11 14.38 -11.90 21.39
CA LYS A 11 13.98 -13.27 21.06
C LYS A 11 12.69 -13.28 20.22
N ARG A 12 12.41 -14.41 19.56
CA ARG A 12 11.20 -14.57 18.73
C ARG A 12 9.90 -14.46 19.53
N ASP A 13 9.89 -14.95 20.76
CA ASP A 13 8.74 -15.00 21.66
C ASP A 13 8.58 -13.74 22.52
N ASP A 14 9.53 -12.81 22.46
CA ASP A 14 9.45 -11.54 23.17
C ASP A 14 8.52 -10.57 22.42
N THR A 15 7.33 -10.33 22.96
CA THR A 15 6.35 -9.42 22.37
C THR A 15 6.42 -8.01 22.94
N THR A 16 7.42 -7.70 23.77
CA THR A 16 7.47 -6.47 24.59
C THR A 16 8.70 -5.60 24.32
N SER A 17 9.70 -6.12 23.62
CA SER A 17 10.91 -5.36 23.28
C SER A 17 10.86 -4.79 21.86
N LEU A 18 11.41 -3.59 21.69
CA LEU A 18 11.59 -2.97 20.38
C LEU A 18 12.61 -3.74 19.54
N ARG A 19 12.27 -4.02 18.27
CA ARG A 19 13.21 -4.57 17.29
C ARG A 19 13.67 -3.47 16.35
N TYR A 20 14.97 -3.23 16.33
CA TYR A 20 15.56 -2.17 15.52
C TYR A 20 16.95 -2.54 15.02
N VAL A 21 17.42 -1.83 14.00
CA VAL A 21 18.78 -1.95 13.46
C VAL A 21 19.19 -0.62 12.86
N MET A 22 20.49 -0.30 12.89
CA MET A 22 21.02 0.90 12.26
C MET A 22 21.87 0.53 11.02
N ARG A 23 21.74 1.33 9.95
CA ARG A 23 22.66 1.32 8.81
C ARG A 23 23.34 2.67 8.74
N THR A 24 24.68 2.70 8.75
CA THR A 24 25.43 3.95 8.82
C THR A 24 26.76 3.87 8.07
N ASP A 25 27.32 5.00 7.65
CA ASP A 25 28.72 5.11 7.22
C ASP A 25 29.67 5.56 8.36
N GLY A 26 29.16 5.68 9.59
CA GLY A 26 29.85 6.20 10.76
C GLY A 26 29.58 7.69 11.01
N LYS A 27 28.92 8.40 10.08
CA LYS A 27 28.55 9.82 10.21
C LYS A 27 27.06 10.04 10.02
N SER A 28 26.44 9.41 9.02
CA SER A 28 25.02 9.51 8.70
C SER A 28 24.40 8.14 8.48
N GLY A 29 23.08 8.08 8.37
CA GLY A 29 22.41 6.83 8.10
C GLY A 29 20.93 6.82 8.44
N PHE A 30 20.45 5.61 8.71
CA PHE A 30 19.04 5.33 9.00
C PHE A 30 18.93 4.35 10.15
N VAL A 31 17.92 4.54 10.99
CA VAL A 31 17.47 3.54 11.98
C VAL A 31 16.20 2.91 11.45
N PHE A 32 16.16 1.59 11.41
CA PHE A 32 15.02 0.78 10.96
C PHE A 32 14.36 0.15 12.17
N ILE A 33 13.04 0.23 12.25
CA ILE A 33 12.20 -0.31 13.32
C ILE A 33 11.22 -1.29 12.67
N ASN A 34 11.07 -2.48 13.27
CA ASN A 34 10.06 -3.44 12.89
C ASN A 34 9.22 -3.83 14.12
N HIS A 35 8.01 -3.28 14.20
CA HIS A 35 6.99 -3.60 15.19
C HIS A 35 5.84 -4.34 14.49
N TYR A 36 6.20 -5.45 13.84
CA TYR A 36 5.25 -6.40 13.28
C TYR A 36 5.83 -7.81 13.40
N GLN A 37 5.00 -8.74 13.85
CA GLN A 37 5.31 -10.16 13.82
C GLN A 37 4.07 -10.93 13.41
N ARG A 38 4.16 -11.66 12.29
CA ARG A 38 3.06 -12.48 11.78
C ARG A 38 2.49 -13.38 12.90
N ARG A 39 1.18 -13.28 13.12
CA ARG A 39 0.42 -14.05 14.13
C ARG A 39 0.82 -13.76 15.59
N ALA A 40 1.39 -12.60 15.87
CA ALA A 40 1.63 -12.16 17.23
C ALA A 40 1.21 -10.70 17.37
N ILE A 41 0.52 -10.40 18.47
CA ILE A 41 0.26 -9.02 18.87
C ILE A 41 1.45 -8.58 19.72
N LEU A 42 2.15 -7.55 19.27
CA LEU A 42 3.25 -6.94 19.99
C LEU A 42 2.69 -5.83 20.90
N ALA A 43 3.28 -5.67 22.09
CA ALA A 43 2.88 -4.64 23.03
C ALA A 43 3.29 -3.25 22.51
N ASP A 44 2.40 -2.28 22.66
CA ASP A 44 2.70 -0.88 22.38
C ASP A 44 3.84 -0.38 23.27
N LEU A 45 4.76 0.38 22.68
CA LEU A 45 5.94 0.92 23.36
C LEU A 45 5.88 2.44 23.34
N HIS A 46 5.80 3.03 24.53
CA HIS A 46 5.68 4.48 24.68
C HIS A 46 7.00 5.12 25.10
N GLY A 47 7.26 6.34 24.62
CA GLY A 47 8.42 7.12 25.00
C GLY A 47 9.76 6.49 24.62
N VAL A 48 9.80 5.71 23.54
CA VAL A 48 11.02 5.08 23.02
C VAL A 48 11.98 6.16 22.56
N VAL A 49 13.21 6.11 23.07
CA VAL A 49 14.31 7.00 22.64
C VAL A 49 15.33 6.16 21.88
N ILE A 50 15.68 6.62 20.68
CA ILE A 50 16.70 6.00 19.84
C ILE A 50 17.95 6.87 19.89
N ASP A 51 19.04 6.30 20.37
CA ASP A 51 20.37 6.91 20.35
C ASP A 51 21.26 6.21 19.33
N THR A 52 21.73 6.98 18.35
CA THR A 52 22.67 6.50 17.31
C THR A 52 24.14 6.65 17.73
N GLY A 53 24.40 7.20 18.91
CA GLY A 53 25.71 7.63 19.40
C GLY A 53 26.16 9.00 18.88
N THR A 54 25.54 9.51 17.81
CA THR A 54 25.80 10.84 17.25
C THR A 54 24.58 11.76 17.31
N VAL A 55 23.40 11.17 17.26
CA VAL A 55 22.11 11.84 17.36
C VAL A 55 21.18 11.00 18.23
N THR A 56 20.59 11.65 19.24
CA THR A 56 19.45 11.14 20.00
C THR A 56 18.17 11.69 19.38
N PHE A 57 17.28 10.82 18.94
CA PHE A 57 15.95 11.21 18.46
C PHE A 57 15.05 11.66 19.63
N PRO A 58 14.04 12.51 19.39
CA PRO A 58 13.00 12.73 20.38
C PRO A 58 12.27 11.42 20.70
N ALA A 59 11.63 11.36 21.87
CA ALA A 59 10.86 10.20 22.27
C ALA A 59 9.67 9.98 21.32
N ILE A 60 9.47 8.73 20.91
CA ILE A 60 8.37 8.32 20.01
C ILE A 60 7.56 7.17 20.63
N ASP A 61 6.31 7.08 20.23
CA ASP A 61 5.45 5.94 20.55
C ASP A 61 5.41 5.01 19.34
N VAL A 62 5.58 3.71 19.58
CA VAL A 62 5.53 2.67 18.55
C VAL A 62 4.41 1.72 18.92
N CYS A 63 3.26 1.90 18.25
CA CYS A 63 2.01 1.22 18.56
C CYS A 63 1.47 0.47 17.34
N GLY A 64 0.82 -0.66 17.60
CA GLY A 64 0.21 -1.51 16.58
C GLY A 64 1.23 -2.09 15.58
N ASP A 65 0.70 -2.64 14.48
CA ASP A 65 1.50 -3.29 13.45
C ASP A 65 2.15 -2.27 12.52
N ILE A 66 3.42 -1.91 12.77
CA ILE A 66 4.12 -0.89 12.00
C ILE A 66 5.60 -1.22 11.78
N SER A 67 6.11 -0.90 10.60
CA SER A 67 7.53 -0.95 10.28
C SER A 67 7.92 0.33 9.55
N PHE A 68 9.03 0.93 9.95
CA PHE A 68 9.48 2.20 9.39
C PHE A 68 10.98 2.40 9.55
N PHE A 69 11.50 3.48 8.98
CA PHE A 69 12.88 3.91 9.15
C PHE A 69 12.99 5.43 9.22
N MET A 70 13.95 5.92 10.00
CA MET A 70 14.16 7.34 10.26
C MET A 70 15.60 7.75 9.92
N PRO A 71 15.83 8.85 9.18
CA PRO A 71 17.17 9.30 8.82
C PRO A 71 17.83 10.12 9.93
N PHE A 72 19.16 10.09 9.99
CA PHE A 72 19.99 11.02 10.77
C PHE A 72 21.19 11.51 9.94
N HIS A 73 21.61 12.75 10.19
CA HIS A 73 22.63 13.47 9.43
C HIS A 73 22.45 13.37 7.90
N MET A 74 21.20 13.42 7.43
CA MET A 74 20.88 13.34 6.00
C MET A 74 21.27 14.63 5.30
N ASP A 75 21.97 14.52 4.18
CA ASP A 75 22.33 15.65 3.34
C ASP A 75 21.15 16.05 2.43
N LEU A 76 20.71 17.30 2.54
CA LEU A 76 19.66 17.89 1.74
C LEU A 76 20.27 18.99 0.84
N SER A 77 21.00 18.59 -0.20
CA SER A 77 21.68 19.50 -1.13
C SER A 77 22.67 20.46 -0.43
N GLY A 78 23.48 19.94 0.50
CA GLY A 78 24.44 20.74 1.29
C GLY A 78 23.88 21.24 2.62
N GLN A 79 22.56 21.24 2.81
CA GLN A 79 21.96 21.49 4.11
C GLN A 79 21.86 20.18 4.90
N GLN A 80 22.53 20.11 6.04
CA GLN A 80 22.47 18.91 6.89
C GLN A 80 21.21 18.91 7.75
N LEU A 81 20.42 17.84 7.63
CA LEU A 81 19.33 17.49 8.53
C LEU A 81 19.88 16.59 9.65
N LYS A 82 19.78 17.02 10.90
CA LYS A 82 20.28 16.26 12.06
C LYS A 82 19.49 14.96 12.23
N TYR A 83 18.16 15.03 12.19
CA TYR A 83 17.27 13.87 12.18
C TYR A 83 15.90 14.22 11.60
N ALA A 84 15.12 13.20 11.23
CA ALA A 84 13.68 13.30 11.09
C ALA A 84 12.95 12.13 11.75
N THR A 85 11.83 12.39 12.42
CA THR A 85 10.84 11.35 12.82
C THR A 85 9.82 11.05 11.72
N ALA A 86 10.11 11.47 10.50
CA ALA A 86 9.35 11.16 9.28
C ALA A 86 10.26 10.37 8.32
N GLN A 87 9.67 9.56 7.44
CA GLN A 87 10.46 8.79 6.47
C GLN A 87 10.68 9.62 5.20
N PRO A 88 11.91 9.66 4.65
CA PRO A 88 12.12 10.22 3.33
C PRO A 88 11.42 9.35 2.28
N LEU A 89 10.70 9.98 1.38
CA LEU A 89 9.91 9.33 0.34
C LEU A 89 10.59 9.47 -1.03
N CYS A 90 10.80 10.71 -1.49
CA CYS A 90 11.57 10.99 -2.71
C CYS A 90 12.08 12.44 -2.74
N LYS A 91 12.87 12.76 -3.77
CA LYS A 91 13.38 14.10 -4.06
C LYS A 91 13.00 14.53 -5.47
N GLN A 92 12.56 15.77 -5.65
CA GLN A 92 12.28 16.42 -6.93
C GLN A 92 13.00 17.77 -6.93
N ASP A 93 14.09 17.87 -7.68
CA ASP A 93 14.98 19.05 -7.64
C ASP A 93 15.34 19.38 -6.17
N ASP A 94 15.18 20.61 -5.70
CA ASP A 94 15.47 20.98 -4.31
C ASP A 94 14.32 20.71 -3.32
N VAL A 95 13.32 19.94 -3.75
CA VAL A 95 12.16 19.54 -2.92
C VAL A 95 12.35 18.12 -2.41
N TYR A 96 12.40 17.97 -1.10
CA TYR A 96 12.51 16.71 -0.38
C TYR A 96 11.15 16.35 0.21
N LEU A 97 10.56 15.27 -0.28
CA LEU A 97 9.29 14.76 0.19
C LEU A 97 9.53 13.69 1.26
N PHE A 98 8.86 13.87 2.38
CA PHE A 98 8.80 12.95 3.51
C PHE A 98 7.36 12.51 3.73
N VAL A 99 7.19 11.37 4.41
CA VAL A 99 5.90 10.89 4.87
C VAL A 99 5.89 10.79 6.40
N GLN A 100 4.83 11.30 7.01
CA GLN A 100 4.61 11.10 8.43
C GLN A 100 4.30 9.63 8.70
N ILE A 101 5.06 9.03 9.61
CA ILE A 101 4.84 7.66 10.05
C ILE A 101 3.53 7.62 10.86
N PRO A 102 2.59 6.67 10.59
CA PRO A 102 1.36 6.54 11.36
C PRO A 102 1.63 6.49 12.87
N GLY A 103 0.92 7.32 13.65
CA GLY A 103 1.09 7.41 15.10
C GLY A 103 2.29 8.22 15.59
N ILE A 104 3.24 8.58 14.72
CA ILE A 104 4.44 9.34 15.09
C ILE A 104 4.39 10.73 14.46
N PRO A 105 4.24 11.82 15.25
CA PRO A 105 4.30 13.18 14.73
C PRO A 105 5.63 13.46 14.04
N ALA A 106 5.56 14.12 12.87
CA ALA A 106 6.75 14.52 12.15
C ALA A 106 7.50 15.65 12.90
N GLU A 107 8.80 15.44 13.10
CA GLU A 107 9.72 16.38 13.71
C GLU A 107 11.06 16.33 12.97
N TYR A 108 11.60 17.51 12.67
CA TYR A 108 12.86 17.69 11.96
C TYR A 108 13.81 18.50 12.82
N GLY A 109 14.94 17.90 13.19
CA GLY A 109 16.04 18.62 13.85
C GLY A 109 17.03 19.11 12.80
N LEU A 110 17.30 20.41 12.75
CA LEU A 110 18.31 21.00 11.88
C LEU A 110 19.68 21.06 12.56
N ALA A 111 20.74 21.12 11.76
CA ALA A 111 22.11 21.18 12.28
C ALA A 111 22.40 22.44 13.12
N ASP A 112 21.68 23.53 12.89
CA ASP A 112 21.79 24.79 13.66
C ASP A 112 20.99 24.78 14.98
N GLY A 113 20.34 23.66 15.31
CA GLY A 113 19.57 23.48 16.54
C GLY A 113 18.10 23.88 16.44
N ARG A 114 17.64 24.44 15.30
CA ARG A 114 16.20 24.65 15.08
C ARG A 114 15.46 23.32 14.97
N VAL A 115 14.22 23.30 15.43
CA VAL A 115 13.32 22.14 15.33
C VAL A 115 12.02 22.56 14.65
N PHE A 116 11.58 21.78 13.67
CA PHE A 116 10.34 22.01 12.94
C PHE A 116 9.38 20.83 13.10
N ARG A 117 8.10 21.12 13.32
CA ARG A 117 7.04 20.13 13.53
C ARG A 117 5.85 20.46 12.62
N PRO A 118 5.86 20.00 11.36
CA PRO A 118 4.75 20.27 10.45
C PRO A 118 3.52 19.47 10.84
N LYS A 119 2.34 20.02 10.57
CA LYS A 119 1.17 19.19 10.34
C LYS A 119 1.31 18.55 8.95
N ALA A 120 1.36 17.23 8.89
CA ALA A 120 1.44 16.52 7.62
C ALA A 120 0.25 16.86 6.71
N GLY A 121 0.52 17.04 5.42
CA GLY A 121 -0.46 17.51 4.43
C GLY A 121 0.17 18.28 3.28
N LEU A 122 -0.68 18.77 2.37
CA LEU A 122 -0.27 19.52 1.17
C LEU A 122 0.38 20.87 1.50
N ASP A 123 0.01 21.48 2.64
CA ASP A 123 0.51 22.77 3.12
C ASP A 123 1.66 22.65 4.14
N SER A 124 2.27 21.46 4.29
CA SER A 124 3.30 21.16 5.29
C SER A 124 4.70 21.71 4.97
N MET A 125 4.82 22.50 3.90
CA MET A 125 6.07 22.95 3.33
C MET A 125 6.92 23.75 4.32
N LEU A 126 8.18 23.36 4.45
CA LEU A 126 9.23 24.13 5.13
C LEU A 126 10.31 24.50 4.13
N ARG A 127 10.56 25.80 3.94
CA ARG A 127 11.69 26.30 3.16
C ARG A 127 12.88 26.52 4.09
N ILE A 128 14.03 25.95 3.73
CA ILE A 128 15.31 26.14 4.41
C ILE A 128 16.31 26.54 3.33
N ASP A 129 16.71 27.81 3.32
CA ASP A 129 17.56 28.37 2.27
C ASP A 129 16.99 28.03 0.88
N ASP A 130 17.72 27.26 0.08
CA ASP A 130 17.34 26.89 -1.28
C ASP A 130 16.54 25.56 -1.37
N ILE A 131 16.35 24.85 -0.25
CA ILE A 131 15.58 23.60 -0.23
C ILE A 131 14.17 23.76 0.32
N THR A 132 13.28 22.86 -0.08
CA THR A 132 11.94 22.71 0.50
C THR A 132 11.74 21.30 1.02
N ILE A 133 11.32 21.16 2.28
CA ILE A 133 10.83 19.90 2.84
C ILE A 133 9.30 19.91 2.78
N VAL A 134 8.70 18.83 2.28
CA VAL A 134 7.24 18.63 2.29
C VAL A 134 6.92 17.33 3.02
N THR A 135 6.05 17.38 4.02
CA THR A 135 5.64 16.21 4.82
C THR A 135 4.22 15.78 4.45
N LEU A 136 4.10 14.72 3.68
CA LEU A 136 2.82 14.15 3.30
C LEU A 136 2.22 13.31 4.44
N THR A 137 0.90 13.19 4.45
CA THR A 137 0.24 12.13 5.23
C THR A 137 0.57 10.77 4.62
N TRP A 138 0.37 9.69 5.39
CA TRP A 138 0.57 8.34 4.87
C TRP A 138 -0.31 8.04 3.65
N GLU A 139 -1.60 8.40 3.72
CA GLU A 139 -2.55 8.24 2.63
C GLU A 139 -2.12 9.00 1.36
N GLN A 140 -1.66 10.24 1.52
CA GLN A 140 -1.11 11.03 0.41
C GLN A 140 0.13 10.40 -0.22
N ALA A 141 1.02 9.83 0.59
CA ALA A 141 2.22 9.17 0.11
C ALA A 141 1.93 7.89 -0.69
N LEU A 142 0.87 7.14 -0.33
CA LEU A 142 0.45 5.93 -1.06
C LEU A 142 0.12 6.24 -2.53
N TYR A 143 -0.48 7.41 -2.78
CA TYR A 143 -0.94 7.84 -4.11
C TYR A 143 -0.02 8.88 -4.77
N LEU A 144 1.20 9.10 -4.24
CA LEU A 144 2.19 9.93 -4.90
C LEU A 144 2.82 9.19 -6.09
N ARG A 145 2.76 9.76 -7.28
CA ARG A 145 3.32 9.21 -8.52
C ARG A 145 4.25 10.23 -9.17
N ARG A 146 5.38 9.73 -9.70
CA ARG A 146 6.22 10.50 -10.61
C ARG A 146 5.91 10.05 -12.04
N LEU A 147 5.27 10.93 -12.81
CA LEU A 147 4.83 10.66 -14.17
C LEU A 147 5.42 11.71 -15.09
N ASP A 148 6.15 11.29 -16.12
CA ASP A 148 6.80 12.17 -17.10
C ASP A 148 7.61 13.31 -16.44
N GLY A 149 8.36 12.97 -15.38
CA GLY A 149 9.20 13.90 -14.64
C GLY A 149 8.45 14.85 -13.70
N LYS A 150 7.14 14.73 -13.55
CA LYS A 150 6.30 15.56 -12.67
C LYS A 150 5.78 14.74 -11.49
N LEU A 151 5.53 15.41 -10.36
CA LEU A 151 4.92 14.78 -9.19
C LEU A 151 3.41 15.03 -9.18
N TYR A 152 2.66 13.95 -9.14
CA TYR A 152 1.21 13.93 -8.98
C TYR A 152 0.87 13.22 -7.67
N LEU A 153 -0.07 13.78 -6.92
CA LEU A 153 -0.68 13.15 -5.77
C LEU A 153 -2.17 13.05 -6.07
N SER A 154 -2.80 11.91 -5.90
CA SER A 154 -4.25 11.75 -6.09
C SER A 154 -4.95 11.35 -4.81
N GLU A 155 -6.24 11.62 -4.76
CA GLU A 155 -7.11 11.19 -3.67
C GLU A 155 -7.66 9.79 -3.96
N GLY A 156 -7.10 8.76 -3.32
CA GLY A 156 -7.70 7.44 -3.30
C GLY A 156 -7.60 6.60 -4.59
N CYS A 157 -6.84 7.03 -5.59
CA CYS A 157 -6.77 6.33 -6.88
C CYS A 157 -5.43 6.50 -7.57
N ASP A 158 -4.82 5.42 -8.05
CA ASP A 158 -3.57 5.53 -8.80
C ASP A 158 -3.73 6.26 -10.13
N LEU A 159 -2.72 7.06 -10.46
CA LEU A 159 -2.62 7.77 -11.73
C LEU A 159 -1.48 7.20 -12.58
N TYR A 160 -1.66 7.23 -13.89
CA TYR A 160 -0.66 6.86 -14.89
C TYR A 160 -0.76 7.79 -16.11
N THR A 161 0.25 7.75 -16.99
CA THR A 161 0.20 8.46 -18.28
C THR A 161 0.16 7.45 -19.43
N ALA A 162 -0.70 7.71 -20.41
CA ALA A 162 -0.78 6.97 -21.67
C ALA A 162 -1.03 7.95 -22.82
N ASP A 163 -0.22 7.86 -23.87
CA ASP A 163 -0.23 8.78 -25.02
C ASP A 163 -0.15 10.27 -24.61
N GLY A 164 0.67 10.56 -23.59
CA GLY A 164 0.84 11.91 -23.05
C GLY A 164 -0.35 12.45 -22.25
N THR A 165 -1.37 11.62 -22.01
CA THR A 165 -2.58 11.97 -21.25
C THR A 165 -2.54 11.32 -19.88
N LEU A 166 -2.78 12.12 -18.83
CA LEU A 166 -2.97 11.63 -17.46
C LEU A 166 -4.28 10.83 -17.39
N ARG A 167 -4.25 9.67 -16.73
CA ARG A 167 -5.38 8.72 -16.58
C ARG A 167 -5.44 8.18 -15.15
N SER A 168 -6.62 7.77 -14.71
CA SER A 168 -6.83 7.08 -13.43
C SER A 168 -6.95 5.57 -13.68
N VAL A 169 -6.41 4.74 -12.80
CA VAL A 169 -6.49 3.27 -12.96
C VAL A 169 -7.91 2.76 -12.77
N GLN A 170 -8.75 3.53 -12.07
CA GLN A 170 -10.17 3.27 -11.89
C GLN A 170 -10.96 4.33 -12.64
N ASP A 171 -12.13 3.92 -13.11
CA ASP A 171 -13.10 4.83 -13.72
C ASP A 171 -13.77 5.67 -12.63
N GLY A 172 -14.09 6.93 -12.92
CA GLY A 172 -14.67 7.86 -11.97
C GLY A 172 -14.09 9.27 -12.06
N GLU A 173 -14.49 10.11 -11.12
CA GLU A 173 -13.93 11.44 -10.92
C GLU A 173 -13.00 11.43 -9.71
N TYR A 174 -11.74 11.80 -9.94
CA TYR A 174 -10.74 11.85 -8.89
C TYR A 174 -10.07 13.22 -8.86
N ARG A 175 -9.89 13.74 -7.65
CA ARG A 175 -9.05 14.92 -7.42
C ARG A 175 -7.59 14.50 -7.42
N TYR A 176 -6.76 15.36 -7.97
CA TYR A 176 -5.32 15.23 -7.91
C TYR A 176 -4.67 16.58 -7.65
N TRP A 177 -3.42 16.55 -7.24
CA TRP A 177 -2.58 17.70 -7.05
C TRP A 177 -1.27 17.51 -7.80
N LEU A 178 -0.97 18.43 -8.70
CA LEU A 178 0.28 18.51 -9.44
C LEU A 178 1.25 19.45 -8.72
N TRP A 179 2.45 18.97 -8.41
CA TRP A 179 3.52 19.84 -7.93
C TRP A 179 3.98 20.78 -9.04
N ASN A 180 3.87 22.10 -8.83
CA ASN A 180 4.27 23.11 -9.82
C ASN A 180 5.67 23.71 -9.56
N GLY A 181 6.43 23.18 -8.61
CA GLY A 181 7.70 23.74 -8.15
C GLY A 181 7.58 24.56 -6.86
N GLU A 182 6.39 25.10 -6.58
CA GLU A 182 6.14 25.90 -5.38
C GLU A 182 5.16 25.24 -4.41
N ARG A 183 4.07 24.67 -4.95
CA ARG A 183 2.98 24.06 -4.19
C ARG A 183 2.27 22.99 -5.01
N PHE A 184 1.38 22.27 -4.34
CA PHE A 184 0.46 21.33 -4.94
C PHE A 184 -0.75 22.07 -5.54
N MET A 185 -0.91 22.02 -6.86
CA MET A 185 -2.00 22.63 -7.61
C MET A 185 -3.09 21.59 -7.86
N GLU A 186 -4.29 21.85 -7.34
CA GLU A 186 -5.44 20.97 -7.51
C GLU A 186 -5.90 20.91 -8.97
N GLY A 187 -6.32 19.71 -9.38
CA GLY A 187 -6.98 19.43 -10.63
C GLY A 187 -7.90 18.22 -10.48
N THR A 188 -8.68 17.96 -11.51
CA THR A 188 -9.61 16.83 -11.54
C THR A 188 -9.32 16.00 -12.78
N ILE A 189 -9.39 14.68 -12.62
CA ILE A 189 -9.46 13.75 -13.73
C ILE A 189 -10.84 13.10 -13.73
N GLN A 190 -11.47 13.09 -14.89
CA GLN A 190 -12.71 12.37 -15.13
C GLN A 190 -12.42 11.29 -16.15
N GLN A 191 -12.53 10.04 -15.70
CA GLN A 191 -12.60 8.90 -16.58
C GLN A 191 -14.05 8.42 -16.61
N PRO A 192 -14.73 8.48 -17.77
CA PRO A 192 -16.14 8.12 -17.84
C PRO A 192 -16.33 6.68 -17.34
N TYR A 193 -17.23 6.53 -16.38
CA TYR A 193 -17.57 5.25 -15.77
C TYR A 193 -19.01 4.88 -16.12
N THR A 194 -19.17 3.68 -16.66
CA THR A 194 -20.45 2.98 -16.79
C THR A 194 -20.31 1.67 -16.03
N ALA A 195 -21.02 1.53 -14.91
CA ALA A 195 -20.98 0.32 -14.12
C ALA A 195 -21.37 -0.89 -14.99
N PRO A 196 -20.63 -2.02 -14.90
CA PRO A 196 -20.99 -3.23 -15.61
C PRO A 196 -22.29 -3.77 -15.02
N SER A 197 -23.17 -4.29 -15.88
CA SER A 197 -24.30 -5.08 -15.39
C SER A 197 -23.92 -6.56 -15.40
N VAL A 198 -24.28 -7.27 -14.34
CA VAL A 198 -23.97 -8.69 -14.17
C VAL A 198 -25.21 -9.47 -13.77
N SER A 199 -25.38 -10.66 -14.35
CA SER A 199 -26.36 -11.65 -13.90
C SER A 199 -25.74 -13.03 -13.80
N PHE A 200 -26.29 -13.85 -12.90
CA PHE A 200 -25.85 -15.21 -12.65
C PHE A 200 -27.02 -16.17 -12.88
N GLU A 201 -26.80 -17.20 -13.69
CA GLU A 201 -27.79 -18.22 -14.01
C GLU A 201 -27.27 -19.60 -13.60
N PRO A 202 -27.96 -20.36 -12.74
CA PRO A 202 -27.53 -21.70 -12.36
C PRO A 202 -27.39 -22.62 -13.57
N VAL A 203 -26.38 -23.50 -13.55
CA VAL A 203 -26.17 -24.53 -14.58
C VAL A 203 -26.22 -25.90 -13.92
N ASP A 204 -27.18 -26.73 -14.34
CA ASP A 204 -27.42 -28.06 -13.74
C ASP A 204 -26.29 -29.06 -14.01
N GLN A 205 -25.60 -28.92 -15.14
CA GLN A 205 -24.50 -29.78 -15.55
C GLN A 205 -23.24 -28.97 -15.85
N PRO A 206 -22.04 -29.46 -15.49
CA PRO A 206 -20.80 -28.77 -15.82
C PRO A 206 -20.71 -28.54 -17.33
N PRO A 207 -20.50 -27.30 -17.81
CA PRO A 207 -20.40 -26.99 -19.23
C PRO A 207 -19.15 -27.64 -19.87
N PHE A 208 -18.13 -27.91 -19.06
CA PHE A 208 -16.89 -28.59 -19.43
C PHE A 208 -16.17 -29.08 -18.17
N GLN A 209 -15.07 -29.81 -18.35
CA GLN A 209 -14.17 -30.19 -17.25
C GLN A 209 -13.16 -29.06 -17.00
N PRO A 210 -13.10 -28.48 -15.79
CA PRO A 210 -12.09 -27.48 -15.42
C PRO A 210 -10.67 -27.98 -15.68
N ARG A 211 -9.83 -27.15 -16.30
CA ARG A 211 -8.41 -27.48 -16.51
C ARG A 211 -7.65 -27.65 -15.18
N TYR A 212 -8.03 -26.87 -14.17
CA TYR A 212 -7.42 -26.86 -12.85
C TYR A 212 -8.39 -27.40 -11.78
N ILE A 213 -9.01 -28.54 -12.07
CA ILE A 213 -10.03 -29.14 -11.18
C ILE A 213 -9.51 -29.45 -9.77
N ASP A 214 -8.20 -29.69 -9.62
CA ASP A 214 -7.58 -29.98 -8.33
C ASP A 214 -7.70 -28.80 -7.35
N HIS A 215 -7.72 -27.55 -7.84
CA HIS A 215 -7.95 -26.37 -6.98
C HIS A 215 -9.36 -26.35 -6.40
N LEU A 216 -10.35 -26.83 -7.15
CA LEU A 216 -11.74 -26.99 -6.69
C LEU A 216 -11.92 -28.22 -5.78
N HIS A 217 -10.85 -28.99 -5.55
CA HIS A 217 -10.81 -30.21 -4.75
C HIS A 217 -9.67 -30.18 -3.71
N LEU A 218 -9.26 -29.00 -3.25
CA LEU A 218 -8.34 -28.88 -2.12
C LEU A 218 -8.90 -29.60 -0.89
N GLY A 219 -8.09 -30.38 -0.18
CA GLY A 219 -8.58 -31.23 0.92
C GLY A 219 -9.41 -32.45 0.48
N GLY A 220 -9.51 -32.72 -0.82
CA GLY A 220 -10.17 -33.90 -1.38
C GLY A 220 -11.37 -33.56 -2.26
N LYS A 221 -12.06 -34.59 -2.77
CA LYS A 221 -13.19 -34.42 -3.70
C LYS A 221 -14.30 -33.60 -3.05
N ARG A 222 -14.72 -32.51 -3.71
CA ARG A 222 -15.77 -31.56 -3.30
C ARG A 222 -16.92 -31.51 -4.30
N LYS A 223 -18.10 -31.13 -3.84
CA LYS A 223 -19.20 -30.70 -4.71
C LYS A 223 -18.81 -29.37 -5.36
N ILE A 224 -19.08 -29.23 -6.65
CA ILE A 224 -18.87 -28.00 -7.42
C ILE A 224 -20.23 -27.53 -7.93
N THR A 225 -20.57 -26.27 -7.67
CA THR A 225 -21.73 -25.59 -8.26
C THR A 225 -21.28 -24.72 -9.43
N TRP A 226 -22.15 -24.61 -10.43
CA TRP A 226 -21.86 -23.87 -11.65
C TRP A 226 -22.92 -22.82 -11.91
N GLN A 227 -22.46 -21.63 -12.30
CA GLN A 227 -23.30 -20.54 -12.79
C GLN A 227 -22.75 -20.01 -14.11
N LYS A 228 -23.63 -19.70 -15.05
CA LYS A 228 -23.29 -18.86 -16.20
C LYS A 228 -23.28 -17.41 -15.73
N ILE A 229 -22.23 -16.68 -16.06
CA ILE A 229 -22.09 -15.25 -15.76
C ILE A 229 -22.34 -14.49 -17.06
N ASN A 230 -23.29 -13.56 -17.06
CA ASN A 230 -23.46 -12.63 -18.18
C ASN A 230 -23.02 -11.25 -17.72
N VAL A 231 -22.00 -10.69 -18.36
CA VAL A 231 -21.48 -9.35 -18.06
C VAL A 231 -21.69 -8.46 -19.28
N GLN A 232 -22.24 -7.27 -19.06
CA GLN A 232 -22.32 -6.21 -20.07
C GLN A 232 -21.60 -4.97 -19.57
N GLY A 233 -20.62 -4.52 -20.35
CA GLY A 233 -19.76 -3.38 -20.05
C GLY A 233 -18.40 -3.84 -19.53
N SER A 234 -17.34 -3.26 -20.09
CA SER A 234 -15.96 -3.63 -19.82
C SER A 234 -15.29 -2.83 -18.70
N GLN A 235 -16.02 -1.90 -18.09
CA GLN A 235 -15.48 -0.95 -17.11
C GLN A 235 -15.65 -1.46 -15.67
N GLY A 236 -14.77 -1.03 -14.76
CA GLY A 236 -14.81 -1.43 -13.35
C GLY A 236 -14.69 -2.94 -13.08
N PHE A 237 -15.36 -3.39 -12.02
CA PHE A 237 -15.32 -4.75 -11.50
C PHE A 237 -16.74 -5.28 -11.33
N ILE A 238 -16.92 -6.59 -11.51
CA ILE A 238 -18.07 -7.30 -10.95
C ILE A 238 -17.75 -7.79 -9.55
N GLU A 239 -18.78 -7.92 -8.72
CA GLU A 239 -18.68 -8.43 -7.35
C GLU A 239 -19.34 -9.82 -7.30
N ILE A 240 -18.61 -10.78 -6.74
CA ILE A 240 -19.07 -12.16 -6.54
C ILE A 240 -19.03 -12.42 -5.04
N ASP A 241 -20.21 -12.52 -4.44
CA ASP A 241 -20.43 -12.81 -3.02
C ASP A 241 -20.92 -14.26 -2.86
N ASP A 242 -20.15 -15.20 -3.40
CA ASP A 242 -20.45 -16.64 -3.28
C ASP A 242 -19.68 -17.26 -2.11
N LEU A 243 -20.39 -18.04 -1.31
CA LEU A 243 -19.84 -18.83 -0.22
C LEU A 243 -19.32 -20.18 -0.77
N GLY A 244 -18.01 -20.30 -0.93
CA GLY A 244 -17.31 -21.52 -1.36
C GLY A 244 -15.89 -21.60 -0.81
N ASP A 245 -15.17 -22.69 -1.01
CA ASP A 245 -13.75 -22.79 -0.60
C ASP A 245 -12.82 -22.17 -1.65
N ALA A 246 -12.87 -22.70 -2.86
CA ALA A 246 -12.23 -22.17 -4.04
C ALA A 246 -13.25 -21.87 -5.14
N ALA A 247 -13.00 -20.81 -5.92
CA ALA A 247 -13.79 -20.41 -7.07
C ALA A 247 -12.92 -20.21 -8.31
N GLN A 248 -13.47 -20.51 -9.49
CA GLN A 248 -12.82 -20.32 -10.79
C GLN A 248 -13.80 -19.72 -11.79
N ILE A 249 -13.36 -18.70 -12.52
CA ILE A 249 -14.10 -18.14 -13.65
C ILE A 249 -13.40 -18.54 -14.94
N TYR A 250 -14.18 -19.09 -15.86
CA TYR A 250 -13.77 -19.39 -17.21
C TYR A 250 -14.46 -18.43 -18.17
N ALA A 251 -13.71 -17.86 -19.11
CA ALA A 251 -14.23 -17.02 -20.18
C ALA A 251 -13.77 -17.59 -21.54
N ASP A 252 -14.73 -17.89 -22.41
CA ASP A 252 -14.52 -18.61 -23.68
C ASP A 252 -13.74 -19.93 -23.52
N GLY A 253 -13.99 -20.63 -22.39
CA GLY A 253 -13.37 -21.92 -22.06
C GLY A 253 -11.98 -21.85 -21.42
N GLU A 254 -11.37 -20.67 -21.31
CA GLU A 254 -10.07 -20.47 -20.66
C GLU A 254 -10.24 -19.88 -19.25
N LEU A 255 -9.34 -20.26 -18.32
CA LEU A 255 -9.38 -19.71 -16.96
C LEU A 255 -9.04 -18.21 -16.99
N ALA A 256 -9.99 -17.38 -16.57
CA ALA A 256 -9.86 -15.92 -16.54
C ALA A 256 -9.44 -15.40 -15.16
N ALA A 257 -9.97 -16.00 -14.08
CA ALA A 257 -9.65 -15.64 -12.72
C ALA A 257 -9.96 -16.79 -11.76
N ASP A 258 -9.27 -16.86 -10.63
CA ASP A 258 -9.56 -17.78 -9.52
C ASP A 258 -9.43 -17.07 -8.16
N SER A 259 -10.02 -17.69 -7.13
CA SER A 259 -10.00 -17.18 -5.77
C SER A 259 -10.13 -18.30 -4.75
N PHE A 260 -9.50 -18.12 -3.60
CA PHE A 260 -9.74 -18.90 -2.38
C PHE A 260 -10.51 -18.01 -1.41
N TYR A 261 -11.55 -18.53 -0.79
CA TYR A 261 -12.40 -17.74 0.07
C TYR A 261 -11.72 -17.41 1.39
N TYR A 262 -11.62 -16.12 1.68
CA TYR A 262 -11.04 -15.58 2.91
C TYR A 262 -12.01 -14.67 3.69
N GLY A 263 -13.30 -14.65 3.31
CA GLY A 263 -14.36 -13.92 4.02
C GLY A 263 -14.79 -12.59 3.39
N ASP A 264 -14.09 -12.11 2.36
CA ASP A 264 -14.46 -10.89 1.64
C ASP A 264 -15.06 -11.18 0.25
N VAL A 265 -15.79 -10.20 -0.27
CA VAL A 265 -16.36 -10.21 -1.63
C VAL A 265 -15.24 -10.28 -2.68
N TRP A 266 -15.38 -11.20 -3.62
CA TRP A 266 -14.42 -11.33 -4.71
C TRP A 266 -14.71 -10.31 -5.81
N ARG A 267 -13.75 -9.42 -6.08
CA ARG A 267 -13.83 -8.42 -7.16
C ARG A 267 -13.06 -8.88 -8.39
N VAL A 268 -13.72 -8.95 -9.54
CA VAL A 268 -13.13 -9.40 -10.81
C VAL A 268 -13.30 -8.31 -11.88
N PRO A 269 -12.23 -7.90 -12.59
CA PRO A 269 -12.34 -6.88 -13.63
C PRO A 269 -13.36 -7.28 -14.71
N ALA A 270 -14.34 -6.41 -14.99
CA ALA A 270 -15.40 -6.72 -15.95
C ALA A 270 -14.86 -6.93 -17.37
N GLN A 271 -13.77 -6.24 -17.73
CA GLN A 271 -13.07 -6.41 -19.01
C GLN A 271 -12.61 -7.85 -19.29
N LEU A 272 -12.38 -8.67 -18.25
CA LEU A 272 -12.01 -10.06 -18.45
C LEU A 272 -13.17 -10.90 -19.02
N LEU A 273 -14.41 -10.45 -18.81
CA LEU A 273 -15.65 -11.22 -19.00
C LEU A 273 -16.61 -10.61 -20.03
N ASP A 274 -16.62 -9.29 -20.18
CA ASP A 274 -17.50 -8.57 -21.11
C ASP A 274 -17.39 -9.11 -22.53
N GLY A 275 -18.53 -9.41 -23.15
CA GLY A 275 -18.63 -9.95 -24.50
C GLY A 275 -18.18 -11.42 -24.66
N LYS A 276 -17.86 -12.14 -23.58
CA LYS A 276 -17.42 -13.54 -23.62
C LYS A 276 -18.44 -14.50 -23.01
N GLU A 277 -18.36 -15.76 -23.37
CA GLU A 277 -19.14 -16.81 -22.70
C GLU A 277 -18.46 -17.20 -21.39
N CYS A 278 -19.07 -16.81 -20.26
CA CYS A 278 -18.45 -16.96 -18.95
C CYS A 278 -19.17 -17.94 -18.03
N TYR A 279 -18.39 -18.72 -17.28
CA TYR A 279 -18.89 -19.67 -16.28
C TYR A 279 -18.09 -19.57 -14.97
N LEU A 280 -18.80 -19.51 -13.86
CA LEU A 280 -18.28 -19.58 -12.50
C LEU A 280 -18.42 -21.02 -11.99
N ALA A 281 -17.33 -21.60 -11.52
CA ALA A 281 -17.30 -22.86 -10.78
C ALA A 281 -16.91 -22.59 -9.34
N VAL A 282 -17.77 -22.94 -8.38
CA VAL A 282 -17.53 -22.75 -6.95
C VAL A 282 -17.51 -24.10 -6.25
N SER A 283 -16.44 -24.37 -5.51
CA SER A 283 -16.33 -25.57 -4.68
C SER A 283 -16.99 -25.35 -3.33
N GLU A 284 -17.66 -26.39 -2.81
CA GLU A 284 -18.33 -26.29 -1.52
C GLU A 284 -17.37 -25.93 -0.37
N LEU A 285 -17.87 -25.10 0.54
CA LEU A 285 -17.18 -24.78 1.78
C LEU A 285 -17.31 -25.95 2.77
N ARG A 286 -16.22 -26.29 3.46
CA ARG A 286 -16.15 -27.35 4.50
C ARG A 286 -15.46 -26.80 5.74
N ASP A 287 -15.04 -27.63 6.68
CA ASP A 287 -14.31 -27.20 7.89
C ASP A 287 -12.78 -27.25 7.73
N ASP A 288 -12.27 -27.64 6.56
CA ASP A 288 -10.85 -27.83 6.24
C ASP A 288 -10.30 -26.80 5.23
N PHE A 289 -11.04 -25.72 4.97
CA PHE A 289 -10.57 -24.64 4.08
C PHE A 289 -9.53 -23.75 4.75
N TYR A 290 -8.75 -23.08 3.92
CA TYR A 290 -7.78 -22.10 4.39
C TYR A 290 -8.49 -20.93 5.07
N ARG A 291 -8.30 -20.79 6.38
CA ARG A 291 -8.73 -19.60 7.12
C ARG A 291 -7.48 -18.82 7.53
N GLU A 292 -7.35 -17.59 7.05
CA GLU A 292 -6.38 -16.63 7.60
C GLU A 292 -6.84 -16.22 8.99
N PHE A 293 -6.56 -17.07 9.98
CA PHE A 293 -6.58 -16.69 11.40
C PHE A 293 -5.15 -16.73 11.96
#